data_AF-U1NA29-F1
#
_entry.id   AF-U1NA29-F1
#
_cell.length_a   1.000
_cell.length_b   1.000
_cell.length_c   1.000
_cell.angle_alpha   90.00
_cell.angle_beta   90.00
_cell.angle_gamma   90.00
#
_symmetry.space_group_name_H-M   'P 1'
#
loop_
_entity.id
_entity.type
_entity.pdbx_description
1 polymer ?
#
loop_
_entity_poly.entity_id
_entity_poly.type
_entity_poly.pdbx_seq_one_letter_code
_entity_poly.pdbx_strand_id
1 'polypeptide(L)'
;MRYNDQDGFEGEDVWGADTGALEGKYKDVLGASTAQTVRRANSEAWRGFLENKKAYHDESNTSVTEHSEPPGFRGNEDDRGVLKAVVRKDACAVEWGDRCRLEMVVGKELRDKHNSPQSRLRLEIVGGPN
;
A
#
# COMPACT_ATOMS: atom_id res chain seq x y z
N MET A 1 -14.10 -15.23 4.79
CA MET A 1 -13.89 -15.51 6.23
C MET A 1 -14.39 -14.27 6.91
N ARG A 2 -15.55 -14.33 7.59
CA ARG A 2 -16.19 -13.11 8.11
C ARG A 2 -15.36 -12.53 9.25
N TYR A 3 -15.11 -11.24 9.18
CA TYR A 3 -14.57 -10.50 10.32
C TYR A 3 -15.70 -10.45 11.35
N ASN A 4 -15.63 -11.22 12.43
CA ASN A 4 -16.62 -11.13 13.50
C ASN A 4 -16.36 -9.88 14.35
N ASP A 5 -17.46 -9.34 14.84
CA ASP A 5 -17.82 -8.06 15.47
C ASP A 5 -16.99 -7.64 16.71
N GLN A 6 -15.88 -8.32 17.00
CA GLN A 6 -15.09 -8.12 18.22
C GLN A 6 -14.34 -6.78 18.29
N ASP A 7 -14.18 -6.06 17.16
CA ASP A 7 -13.43 -4.78 17.11
C ASP A 7 -14.26 -3.63 16.50
N GLY A 8 -15.59 -3.74 16.47
CA GLY A 8 -16.47 -2.69 15.94
C GLY A 8 -16.55 -2.59 14.42
N PHE A 9 -15.97 -3.53 13.68
CA PHE A 9 -16.18 -3.70 12.25
C PHE A 9 -17.41 -4.60 12.03
N GLU A 10 -18.41 -4.09 11.32
CA GLU A 10 -19.56 -4.90 10.88
C GLU A 10 -19.06 -6.11 10.07
N GLY A 11 -19.81 -7.22 10.09
CA GLY A 11 -19.44 -8.55 9.60
C GLY A 11 -19.15 -8.70 8.10
N GLU A 12 -18.39 -7.77 7.53
CA GLU A 12 -17.98 -7.70 6.14
C GLU A 12 -16.87 -8.71 5.86
N ASP A 13 -17.01 -9.41 4.73
CA ASP A 13 -15.95 -10.28 4.24
C ASP A 13 -14.89 -9.39 3.59
N VAL A 14 -13.71 -9.31 4.21
CA VAL A 14 -12.55 -8.56 3.67
C VAL A 14 -12.21 -9.01 2.25
N TRP A 15 -12.55 -10.24 1.87
CA TRP A 15 -12.35 -10.79 0.53
C TRP A 15 -13.40 -10.35 -0.49
N GLY A 16 -14.48 -9.69 -0.06
CA GLY A 16 -15.51 -9.13 -0.93
C GLY A 16 -15.06 -7.87 -1.67
N ALA A 17 -13.92 -7.27 -1.28
CA ALA A 17 -13.34 -6.14 -1.99
C ALA A 17 -12.83 -6.58 -3.37
N ASP A 18 -13.29 -5.92 -4.44
CA ASP A 18 -12.76 -6.12 -5.79
C ASP A 18 -11.37 -5.47 -5.92
N THR A 19 -10.37 -6.16 -5.38
CA THR A 19 -8.99 -5.72 -5.42
C THR A 19 -8.44 -5.63 -6.85
N GLY A 20 -9.04 -6.35 -7.82
CA GLY A 20 -8.69 -6.27 -9.23
C GLY A 20 -9.14 -4.94 -9.85
N ALA A 21 -10.38 -4.52 -9.58
CA ALA A 21 -10.86 -3.20 -9.97
C ALA A 21 -10.05 -2.06 -9.33
N LEU A 22 -9.68 -2.21 -8.05
CA LEU A 22 -8.80 -1.24 -7.37
C LEU A 22 -7.40 -1.19 -7.99
N GLU A 23 -6.77 -2.34 -8.26
CA GLU A 23 -5.49 -2.41 -8.98
C GLU A 23 -5.61 -1.72 -10.35
N GLY A 24 -6.69 -2.00 -11.08
CA GLY A 24 -7.00 -1.41 -12.38
C GLY A 24 -7.18 0.11 -12.33
N LYS A 25 -7.85 0.62 -11.30
CA LYS A 25 -8.05 2.06 -11.07
C LYS A 25 -6.73 2.80 -10.85
N TYR A 26 -5.78 2.19 -10.15
CA TYR A 26 -4.55 2.88 -9.74
C TYR A 26 -3.34 2.61 -10.63
N LYS A 27 -3.35 1.59 -11.51
CA LYS A 27 -2.19 1.25 -12.36
C LYS A 27 -1.77 2.38 -13.30
N ASP A 28 -2.71 3.20 -13.77
CA ASP A 28 -2.44 4.30 -14.69
C ASP A 28 -1.78 5.50 -14.00
N VAL A 29 -1.86 5.57 -12.66
CA VAL A 29 -1.21 6.59 -11.82
C VAL A 29 0.07 6.05 -11.17
N LEU A 30 -0.01 4.91 -10.47
CA LEU A 30 1.10 4.33 -9.69
C LEU A 30 2.07 3.50 -10.53
N GLY A 31 1.65 3.07 -11.72
CA GLY A 31 2.32 2.03 -12.49
C GLY A 31 1.83 0.63 -12.10
N ALA A 32 1.73 -0.26 -13.08
CA ALA A 32 1.18 -1.60 -12.89
C ALA A 32 1.91 -2.41 -11.82
N SER A 33 3.24 -2.39 -11.81
CA SER A 33 4.05 -3.16 -10.85
C SER A 33 3.88 -2.68 -9.41
N THR A 34 3.74 -1.37 -9.19
CA THR A 34 3.46 -0.78 -7.88
C THR A 34 2.06 -1.15 -7.41
N ALA A 35 1.03 -0.99 -8.26
CA ALA A 35 -0.35 -1.33 -7.93
C ALA A 35 -0.50 -2.81 -7.55
N GLN A 36 0.11 -3.71 -8.33
CA GLN A 36 0.12 -5.15 -8.05
C GLN A 36 0.83 -5.48 -6.72
N THR A 37 1.96 -4.81 -6.43
CA THR A 37 2.70 -5.02 -5.19
C THR A 37 1.89 -4.58 -3.97
N VAL A 38 1.23 -3.42 -4.03
CA VAL A 38 0.36 -2.92 -2.95
C VAL A 38 -0.79 -3.90 -2.69
N ARG A 39 -1.45 -4.38 -3.76
CA ARG A 39 -2.50 -5.39 -3.64
C ARG A 39 -1.99 -6.66 -2.96
N ARG A 40 -0.84 -7.20 -3.40
CA ARG A 40 -0.24 -8.40 -2.81
C ARG A 40 0.06 -8.21 -1.33
N ALA A 41 0.74 -7.13 -0.97
CA ALA A 41 1.11 -6.84 0.41
C ALA A 41 -0.12 -6.72 1.33
N ASN A 42 -1.18 -6.06 0.85
CA ASN A 42 -2.45 -5.97 1.59
C ASN A 42 -3.10 -7.35 1.76
N SER A 43 -3.17 -8.16 0.70
CA SER A 43 -3.75 -9.51 0.80
C SER A 43 -2.95 -10.42 1.74
N GLU A 44 -1.62 -10.32 1.73
CA GLU A 44 -0.75 -11.08 2.64
C GLU A 44 -0.91 -10.66 4.10
N ALA A 45 -1.01 -9.35 4.37
CA ALA A 45 -1.26 -8.83 5.73
C ALA A 45 -2.59 -9.36 6.30
N TRP A 46 -3.66 -9.31 5.50
CA TRP A 46 -4.96 -9.86 5.90
C TRP A 46 -4.94 -11.37 6.10
N ARG A 47 -4.24 -12.11 5.23
CA ARG A 47 -4.10 -13.56 5.38
C ARG A 47 -3.37 -13.90 6.68
N GLY A 48 -2.23 -13.26 6.96
CA GLY A 48 -1.45 -13.50 8.18
C GLY A 48 -2.24 -13.14 9.44
N PHE A 49 -2.96 -12.02 9.44
CA PHE A 49 -3.84 -11.65 10.54
C PHE A 49 -4.92 -12.71 10.82
N LEU A 50 -5.61 -13.18 9.78
CA LEU A 50 -6.68 -14.18 9.93
C LEU A 50 -6.13 -15.55 10.37
N GLU A 51 -4.95 -15.93 9.89
CA GLU A 51 -4.25 -17.15 10.33
C GLU A 51 -3.87 -17.05 11.81
N ASN A 52 -3.30 -15.93 12.26
CA ASN A 52 -2.97 -15.70 13.66
C ASN A 52 -4.21 -15.66 14.55
N LYS A 53 -5.29 -15.01 14.11
CA LYS A 53 -6.57 -14.98 14.85
C LYS A 53 -7.13 -16.39 15.03
N LYS A 54 -7.07 -17.22 13.98
CA LYS A 54 -7.49 -18.62 14.06
C LYS A 54 -6.62 -19.41 15.03
N ALA A 55 -5.30 -19.23 14.99
CA ALA A 55 -4.36 -19.88 15.89
C ALA A 55 -4.56 -19.47 17.36
N TYR A 56 -4.81 -18.19 17.62
CA TYR A 56 -5.07 -17.66 18.96
C TYR A 56 -6.34 -18.25 19.61
N HIS A 57 -7.37 -18.55 18.80
CA HIS A 57 -8.61 -19.17 19.28
C HIS A 57 -8.60 -20.71 19.27
N ASP A 58 -7.51 -21.33 18.84
CA ASP A 58 -7.33 -22.78 18.90
C ASP A 58 -6.67 -23.14 20.24
N GLU A 59 -7.47 -23.66 21.19
CA GLU A 59 -7.00 -24.03 22.53
C GLU A 59 -5.86 -25.07 22.52
N SER A 60 -5.69 -25.82 21.42
CA SER A 60 -4.59 -26.78 21.26
C SER A 60 -3.29 -26.15 20.75
N ASN A 61 -3.35 -24.89 20.29
CA ASN A 61 -2.24 -24.18 19.69
C ASN A 61 -1.67 -23.12 20.66
N THR A 62 -0.48 -23.40 21.20
CA THR A 62 0.20 -22.51 22.15
C THR A 62 1.22 -21.57 21.50
N SER A 63 1.31 -21.55 20.17
CA SER A 63 2.31 -20.74 19.43
C SER A 63 1.96 -19.27 19.30
N VAL A 64 0.67 -18.91 19.42
CA VAL A 64 0.18 -17.53 19.37
C VAL A 64 -0.50 -17.23 20.70
N THR A 65 0.20 -16.53 21.58
CA THR A 65 -0.29 -16.22 22.93
C THR A 65 -0.91 -14.83 23.04
N GLU A 66 -0.71 -13.98 22.04
CA GLU A 66 -1.19 -12.60 22.02
C GLU A 66 -2.23 -12.40 20.92
N HIS A 67 -3.25 -11.60 21.24
CA HIS A 67 -4.27 -11.22 20.29
C HIS A 67 -3.69 -10.26 19.25
N SER A 68 -3.66 -10.67 17.98
CA SER A 68 -3.20 -9.80 16.89
C SER A 68 -4.23 -8.70 16.59
N GLU A 69 -3.76 -7.50 16.26
CA GLU A 69 -4.61 -6.43 15.73
C GLU A 69 -4.75 -6.53 14.21
N PRO A 70 -5.87 -6.06 13.63
CA PRO A 70 -6.05 -6.03 12.19
C PRO A 70 -4.97 -5.17 11.50
N PRO A 71 -4.67 -5.41 10.21
CA PRO A 71 -3.78 -4.54 9.45
C PRO A 71 -4.25 -3.08 9.52
N GLY A 72 -3.35 -2.18 9.92
CA GLY A 72 -3.68 -0.77 10.06
C GLY A 72 -4.07 -0.12 8.72
N PHE A 73 -5.04 0.79 8.78
CA PHE A 73 -5.45 1.61 7.64
C PHE A 73 -4.72 2.97 7.66
N ARG A 74 -4.54 3.56 6.49
CA ARG A 74 -4.03 4.93 6.36
C ARG A 74 -5.17 5.87 6.02
N GLY A 75 -5.66 6.59 7.04
CA GLY A 75 -6.84 7.44 6.95
C GLY A 75 -8.14 6.64 7.09
N ASN A 76 -9.25 7.34 7.27
CA ASN A 76 -10.62 6.81 7.26
C ASN A 76 -11.48 7.76 6.40
N GLU A 77 -12.78 7.52 6.31
CA GLU A 77 -13.69 8.35 5.51
C GLU A 77 -13.75 9.81 5.99
N ASP A 78 -13.51 10.02 7.28
CA ASP A 78 -13.65 11.32 7.96
C ASP A 78 -12.35 12.17 7.93
N ASP A 79 -11.19 11.54 7.97
CA ASP A 79 -9.89 12.19 7.89
C ASP A 79 -9.35 12.13 6.46
N ARG A 80 -9.23 13.30 5.82
CA ARG A 80 -8.52 13.43 4.53
C ARG A 80 -7.11 12.86 4.71
N GLY A 81 -6.87 11.70 4.12
CA GLY A 81 -5.58 11.02 4.22
C GLY A 81 -4.43 11.96 3.83
N VAL A 82 -3.34 11.92 4.60
CA VAL A 82 -2.11 12.61 4.25
C VAL A 82 -1.63 12.08 2.89
N LEU A 83 -1.48 12.97 1.91
CA LEU A 83 -0.94 12.61 0.60
C LEU A 83 0.48 12.09 0.79
N LYS A 84 0.69 10.80 0.48
CA LYS A 84 2.02 10.17 0.51
C LYS A 84 2.24 9.42 -0.80
N ALA A 85 3.45 9.54 -1.35
CA ALA A 85 3.88 8.75 -2.49
C ALA A 85 4.42 7.39 -2.02
N VAL A 86 4.02 6.31 -2.70
CA VAL A 86 4.61 4.98 -2.54
C VAL A 86 5.39 4.69 -3.79
N VAL A 87 6.70 4.50 -3.65
CA VAL A 87 7.60 4.19 -4.76
C VAL A 87 8.41 2.97 -4.35
N ARG A 88 8.50 1.97 -5.23
CA ARG A 88 9.40 0.84 -4.97
C ARG A 88 10.84 1.35 -4.94
N LYS A 89 11.65 0.85 -4.01
CA LYS A 89 13.05 1.25 -3.86
C LYS A 89 13.85 1.10 -5.17
N ASP A 90 13.59 0.04 -5.93
CA ASP A 90 14.23 -0.23 -7.23
C ASP A 90 13.60 0.55 -8.41
N ALA A 91 12.48 1.23 -8.16
CA ALA A 91 11.79 2.10 -9.10
C ALA A 91 12.11 3.58 -8.87
N CYS A 92 13.04 3.92 -7.96
CA CYS A 92 13.50 5.29 -7.75
C CYS A 92 15.03 5.42 -7.76
N ALA A 93 15.50 6.57 -8.20
CA ALA A 93 16.89 7.02 -8.03
C ALA A 93 16.88 8.43 -7.44
N VAL A 94 17.82 8.70 -6.54
CA VAL A 94 18.02 10.03 -5.94
C VAL A 94 19.46 10.44 -6.14
N GLU A 95 19.64 11.65 -6.66
CA GLU A 95 20.95 12.29 -6.81
C GLU A 95 20.98 13.56 -5.96
N TRP A 96 22.02 13.70 -5.13
CA TRP A 96 22.26 14.87 -4.28
C TRP A 96 23.37 15.74 -4.90
N GLY A 97 23.23 17.06 -4.85
CA GLY A 97 24.17 18.04 -5.40
C GLY A 97 23.63 19.46 -5.30
N ASP A 98 24.18 20.41 -6.08
CA ASP A 98 23.71 21.81 -6.12
C ASP A 98 22.21 21.93 -6.41
N ARG A 99 21.67 20.97 -7.16
CA ARG A 99 20.25 20.68 -7.29
C ARG A 99 20.05 19.19 -7.06
N CYS A 100 19.14 18.84 -6.17
CA CYS A 100 18.84 17.45 -5.86
C CYS A 100 17.68 16.96 -6.73
N ARG A 101 17.73 15.70 -7.14
CA ARG A 101 16.78 15.13 -8.10
C ARG A 101 16.27 13.79 -7.65
N LEU A 102 14.96 13.59 -7.81
CA LEU A 102 14.27 12.31 -7.66
C LEU A 102 13.72 11.88 -9.01
N GLU A 103 14.09 10.68 -9.44
CA GLU A 103 13.51 10.04 -10.62
C GLU A 103 12.75 8.77 -10.20
N MET A 104 11.54 8.59 -10.72
CA MET A 104 10.72 7.43 -10.39
C MET A 104 9.90 6.89 -11.55
N VAL A 105 9.65 5.59 -11.54
CA VAL A 105 8.69 4.94 -12.44
C VAL A 105 7.28 5.12 -11.88
N VAL A 106 6.40 5.74 -12.67
CA VAL A 106 4.99 5.95 -12.36
C VAL A 106 4.12 5.54 -13.54
N GLY A 107 2.80 5.53 -13.35
CA GLY A 107 1.85 5.25 -14.40
C GLY A 107 1.78 6.37 -15.45
N LYS A 108 1.23 6.05 -16.62
CA LYS A 108 1.19 6.96 -17.78
C LYS A 108 0.52 8.29 -17.48
N GLU A 109 -0.55 8.29 -16.67
CA GLU A 109 -1.34 9.49 -16.38
C GLU A 109 -0.52 10.50 -15.59
N LEU A 110 0.15 10.04 -14.52
CA LEU A 110 0.99 10.91 -13.70
C LEU A 110 2.25 11.36 -14.45
N ARG A 111 2.84 10.47 -15.27
CA ARG A 111 4.00 10.80 -16.10
C ARG A 111 3.66 11.89 -17.11
N ASP A 112 2.64 11.68 -17.93
CA ASP A 112 2.33 12.53 -19.09
C ASP A 112 1.84 13.93 -18.66
N LYS A 113 1.37 14.08 -17.42
CA LYS A 113 1.02 15.37 -16.81
C LYS A 113 2.24 16.24 -16.48
N HIS A 114 3.40 15.62 -16.20
CA HIS A 114 4.55 16.33 -15.64
C HIS A 114 5.84 16.19 -16.46
N ASN A 115 5.91 15.22 -17.37
CA ASN A 115 7.09 14.94 -18.19
C ASN A 115 6.69 14.48 -19.60
N SER A 116 7.67 14.38 -20.48
CA SER A 116 7.46 13.87 -21.84
C SER A 116 7.04 12.40 -21.85
N PRO A 117 6.26 11.95 -22.85
CA PRO A 117 5.95 10.53 -23.05
C PRO A 117 7.23 9.67 -23.05
N GLN A 118 7.14 8.46 -22.51
CA GLN A 118 8.25 7.49 -22.42
C GLN A 118 9.41 7.84 -21.47
N SER A 119 9.35 8.99 -20.77
CA SER A 119 10.35 9.35 -19.74
C SER A 119 9.95 8.88 -18.32
N ARG A 120 10.90 8.91 -17.38
CA ARG A 120 10.59 8.73 -15.94
C ARG A 120 10.02 10.02 -15.36
N LEU A 121 9.19 9.93 -14.32
CA LEU A 121 8.79 11.11 -13.58
C LEU A 121 10.01 11.67 -12.87
N ARG A 122 10.37 12.91 -13.22
CA ARG A 122 11.49 13.62 -12.65
C ARG A 122 10.99 14.80 -11.83
N LEU A 123 11.46 14.89 -10.59
CA LEU A 123 11.15 15.96 -9.65
C LEU A 123 12.46 16.54 -9.13
N GLU A 124 12.57 17.87 -9.15
CA GLU A 124 13.64 18.56 -8.43
C GLU A 124 13.21 18.63 -6.96
N ILE A 125 14.07 18.16 -6.06
CA ILE A 125 13.83 18.12 -4.62
C ILE A 125 14.80 19.08 -3.93
N VAL A 126 14.36 19.65 -2.80
CA VAL A 126 15.16 20.57 -1.99
C VAL A 126 15.30 20.00 -0.59
N GLY A 127 16.50 20.01 -0.05
CA GLY A 127 16.80 19.54 1.30
C GLY A 127 18.25 19.07 1.44
N GLY A 128 18.78 19.10 2.67
CA GLY A 128 20.03 18.44 3.02
C GLY A 128 19.71 17.05 3.59
N PRO A 129 20.19 15.95 2.99
CA PRO A 129 20.02 14.64 3.60
C PRO A 129 20.79 14.58 4.94
N ASN A 130 20.12 14.16 6.01
CA ASN A 130 20.73 13.91 7.33
C ASN A 130 21.51 12.60 7.32
#